data_AF-A0A622CWG8-F1
#
_entry.id   AF-A0A622CWG8-F1
#
_cell.length_a   1.000
_cell.length_b   1.000
_cell.length_c   1.000
_cell.angle_alpha   90.00
_cell.angle_beta   90.00
_cell.angle_gamma   90.00
#
_symmetry.space_group_name_H-M   'P 1'
#
loop_
_entity.id
_entity.type
_entity.pdbx_description
1 polymer ?
#
loop_
_entity_poly.entity_id
_entity_poly.type
_entity_poly.pdbx_seq_one_letter_code
_entity_poly.pdbx_strand_id
1 'polypeptide(L)'
;MSTADKIALFSMIGTTVSAIVSMITLFFAKTALNTWRHQEVLKSKKDFKMALLELKFVTLWQPDEIDPVQLRVGRNLLYSENDLRKTKLPVEQITAFKGLAKEFEKLEDSMQMCARYWFATEKLFKDTGVEKLWGNIMAAYNEYTQGKRNQDYFIWHLDELIKVDLYFVSAS
;
A
#
# COMPACT_ATOMS: atom_id res chain seq x y z
N MET A 1 7.41 9.93 -69.88
CA MET A 1 7.46 10.29 -68.45
C MET A 1 8.81 10.87 -68.14
N SER A 2 8.84 12.14 -67.72
CA SER A 2 10.07 12.82 -67.32
C SER A 2 10.64 12.17 -66.06
N THR A 3 11.95 12.29 -65.83
CA THR A 3 12.60 11.86 -64.58
C THR A 3 11.92 12.50 -63.35
N ALA A 4 11.43 13.73 -63.50
CA ALA A 4 10.69 14.45 -62.45
C ALA A 4 9.38 13.75 -62.06
N ASP A 5 8.61 13.27 -63.03
CA ASP A 5 7.32 12.58 -62.80
C ASP A 5 7.51 11.26 -62.04
N LYS A 6 8.60 10.53 -62.34
CA LYS A 6 8.96 9.28 -61.63
C LYS A 6 9.26 9.55 -60.16
N ILE A 7 10.06 10.57 -59.88
CA ILE A 7 10.43 10.96 -58.52
C ILE A 7 9.19 11.45 -57.73
N ALA A 8 8.31 12.21 -58.37
CA ALA A 8 7.05 12.65 -57.77
C ALA A 8 6.13 11.48 -57.42
N LEU A 9 5.97 10.49 -58.31
CA LEU A 9 5.16 9.30 -58.04
C LEU A 9 5.73 8.47 -56.87
N PHE A 10 7.03 8.20 -56.87
CA PHE A 10 7.67 7.41 -55.81
C PHE A 10 7.64 8.12 -54.45
N SER A 11 7.80 9.44 -54.42
CA SER A 11 7.67 10.23 -53.18
C SER A 11 6.23 10.29 -52.67
N MET A 12 5.23 10.37 -53.55
CA MET A 12 3.81 10.33 -53.17
C MET A 12 3.40 8.95 -52.62
N ILE A 13 3.88 7.87 -53.22
CA ILE A 13 3.69 6.51 -52.71
C ILE A 13 4.41 6.35 -51.36
N GLY A 14 5.67 6.80 -51.25
CA GLY A 14 6.46 6.70 -50.02
C GLY A 14 5.85 7.46 -48.84
N THR A 15 5.32 8.67 -49.07
CA THR A 15 4.62 9.46 -48.04
C THR A 15 3.30 8.83 -47.61
N THR A 16 2.53 8.26 -48.55
CA THR A 16 1.28 7.57 -48.23
C THR A 16 1.53 6.29 -47.41
N VAL A 17 2.53 5.49 -47.79
CA VAL A 17 2.94 4.30 -47.03
C VAL A 17 3.44 4.70 -45.64
N SER A 18 4.26 5.75 -45.54
CA SER A 18 4.73 6.26 -44.25
C SER A 18 3.59 6.74 -43.35
N ALA A 19 2.57 7.39 -43.92
CA ALA A 19 1.39 7.82 -43.18
C ALA A 19 0.58 6.62 -42.65
N ILE A 20 0.41 5.56 -43.44
CA ILE A 20 -0.26 4.32 -43.01
C ILE A 20 0.51 3.64 -41.88
N VAL A 21 1.83 3.48 -42.04
CA VAL A 21 2.68 2.87 -41.01
C VAL A 21 2.59 3.67 -39.70
N SER A 22 2.64 4.99 -39.77
CA SER A 22 2.52 5.86 -38.60
C SER A 22 1.15 5.69 -37.90
N MET A 23 0.06 5.55 -38.67
CA MET A 23 -1.27 5.30 -38.13
C MET A 23 -1.37 3.95 -37.41
N ILE A 24 -0.76 2.91 -37.98
CA ILE A 24 -0.67 1.59 -37.35
C ILE A 24 0.13 1.66 -36.05
N THR A 25 1.29 2.33 -36.06
CA THR A 25 2.10 2.54 -34.86
C THR A 25 1.32 3.28 -33.77
N LEU A 26 0.58 4.34 -34.12
CA LEU A 26 -0.28 5.06 -33.18
C LEU A 26 -1.38 4.17 -32.60
N PHE A 27 -1.98 3.31 -33.43
CA PHE A 27 -2.98 2.35 -32.97
C PHE A 27 -2.40 1.40 -31.92
N PHE A 28 -1.23 0.81 -32.19
CA PHE A 28 -0.56 -0.06 -31.22
C PHE A 28 -0.08 0.68 -29.97
N ALA A 29 0.40 1.92 -30.08
CA ALA A 29 0.78 2.73 -28.93
C ALA A 29 -0.42 3.03 -28.02
N LYS A 30 -1.59 3.32 -28.61
CA LYS A 30 -2.83 3.55 -27.87
C LYS A 30 -3.29 2.30 -27.12
N THR A 31 -3.25 1.13 -27.75
CA THR A 31 -3.63 -0.12 -27.08
C THR A 31 -2.67 -0.48 -25.98
N ALA A 32 -1.35 -0.36 -26.21
CA ALA A 32 -0.33 -0.56 -25.20
C ALA A 32 -0.52 0.35 -23.98
N LEU A 33 -0.80 1.64 -24.19
CA LEU A 33 -1.04 2.60 -23.10
C LEU A 33 -2.28 2.24 -22.27
N ASN A 34 -3.37 1.81 -22.92
CA ASN A 34 -4.57 1.38 -22.22
C ASN A 34 -4.35 0.11 -21.41
N THR A 35 -3.65 -0.89 -21.97
CA THR A 35 -3.28 -2.11 -21.25
C THR A 35 -2.37 -1.80 -20.07
N TRP A 36 -1.38 -0.92 -20.25
CA TRP A 36 -0.49 -0.51 -19.17
C TRP A 36 -1.24 0.18 -18.04
N ARG A 37 -2.16 1.10 -18.35
CA ARG A 37 -3.03 1.72 -17.33
C ARG A 37 -3.86 0.70 -16.57
N HIS A 38 -4.44 -0.29 -17.26
CA HIS A 38 -5.19 -1.35 -16.60
C HIS A 38 -4.30 -2.20 -15.68
N GLN A 39 -3.07 -2.50 -16.10
CA GLN A 39 -2.08 -3.22 -15.28
C GLN A 39 -1.69 -2.43 -14.04
N GLU A 40 -1.45 -1.12 -14.14
CA GLU A 40 -1.14 -0.25 -13.00
C GLU A 40 -2.27 -0.25 -11.96
N VAL A 41 -3.53 -0.20 -12.40
CA VAL A 41 -4.70 -0.31 -11.50
C VAL A 41 -4.74 -1.67 -10.80
N LEU A 42 -4.58 -2.78 -11.54
CA LEU A 42 -4.57 -4.12 -10.95
C LEU A 42 -3.40 -4.30 -9.96
N LYS A 43 -2.24 -3.74 -10.29
CA LYS A 43 -1.06 -3.74 -9.44
C LYS A 43 -1.32 -2.97 -8.15
N SER A 44 -1.84 -1.75 -8.21
CA SER A 44 -2.16 -0.93 -7.03
C SER A 44 -3.13 -1.66 -6.08
N LYS A 45 -4.17 -2.29 -6.63
CA LYS A 45 -5.12 -3.14 -5.86
C LYS A 45 -4.44 -4.34 -5.21
N LYS A 46 -3.57 -5.04 -5.95
CA LYS A 46 -2.83 -6.20 -5.45
C LYS A 46 -1.87 -5.80 -4.33
N ASP A 47 -1.09 -4.75 -4.54
CA ASP A 47 -0.07 -4.30 -3.59
C ASP A 47 -0.72 -3.84 -2.27
N PHE A 48 -1.86 -3.14 -2.35
CA PHE A 48 -2.64 -2.80 -1.16
C PHE A 48 -3.14 -4.05 -0.42
N LYS A 49 -3.68 -5.05 -1.14
CA LYS A 49 -4.12 -6.32 -0.52
C LYS A 49 -2.98 -7.08 0.15
N MET A 50 -1.80 -7.11 -0.48
CA MET A 50 -0.63 -7.76 0.08
C MET A 50 -0.13 -7.05 1.35
N ALA A 51 -0.16 -5.72 1.36
CA ALA A 51 0.19 -4.95 2.56
C ALA A 51 -0.77 -5.22 3.73
N LEU A 52 -2.08 -5.29 3.48
CA LEU A 52 -3.06 -5.66 4.51
C LEU A 52 -2.79 -7.05 5.10
N LEU A 53 -2.39 -8.00 4.25
CA LEU A 53 -2.05 -9.35 4.69
C LEU A 53 -0.78 -9.36 5.55
N GLU A 54 0.23 -8.58 5.17
CA GLU A 54 1.45 -8.40 5.95
C GLU A 54 1.17 -7.76 7.31
N LEU A 55 0.35 -6.71 7.35
CA LEU A 55 -0.12 -6.10 8.59
C LEU A 55 -0.83 -7.13 9.50
N LYS A 56 -1.68 -7.99 8.94
CA LYS A 56 -2.28 -9.09 9.69
C LYS A 56 -1.22 -10.05 10.26
N PHE A 57 -0.24 -10.46 9.46
CA PHE A 57 0.81 -11.36 9.94
C PHE A 57 1.66 -10.74 11.04
N VAL A 58 2.02 -9.47 10.93
CA VAL A 58 2.74 -8.76 12.00
C VAL A 58 1.86 -8.65 13.24
N THR A 59 0.58 -8.33 13.07
CA THR A 59 -0.39 -8.22 14.17
C THR A 59 -0.45 -9.51 14.98
N LEU A 60 -0.45 -10.69 14.36
CA LEU A 60 -0.49 -12.00 15.04
C LEU A 60 0.68 -12.24 16.02
N TRP A 61 1.81 -11.55 15.85
CA TRP A 61 2.98 -11.65 16.74
C TRP A 61 2.98 -10.62 17.87
N GLN A 62 2.02 -9.69 17.87
CA GLN A 62 1.87 -8.68 18.90
C GLN A 62 1.15 -9.24 20.13
N PRO A 63 1.24 -8.58 21.30
CA PRO A 63 0.45 -8.96 22.47
C PRO A 63 -1.06 -8.77 22.24
N ASP A 64 -1.88 -9.52 22.98
CA ASP A 64 -3.35 -9.39 22.91
C ASP A 64 -3.82 -7.98 23.28
N GLU A 65 -3.20 -7.37 24.30
CA GLU A 65 -3.44 -5.99 24.69
C GLU A 65 -2.12 -5.23 24.76
N ILE A 66 -2.12 -3.98 24.28
CA ILE A 66 -0.96 -3.10 24.33
C ILE A 66 -1.09 -2.19 25.55
N ASP A 67 -0.09 -2.22 26.42
CA ASP A 67 0.06 -1.23 27.49
C ASP A 67 0.79 0.02 26.93
N PRO A 68 0.11 1.16 26.76
CA PRO A 68 0.72 2.36 26.19
C PRO A 68 1.81 2.95 27.08
N VAL A 69 1.77 2.71 28.40
CA VAL A 69 2.78 3.18 29.34
C VAL A 69 4.06 2.38 29.15
N GLN A 70 3.97 1.05 29.10
CA GLN A 70 5.13 0.18 28.86
C GLN A 70 5.74 0.45 27.49
N LEU A 71 4.91 0.58 26.46
CA LEU A 71 5.36 0.92 25.11
C LEU A 71 6.10 2.27 25.08
N ARG A 72 5.55 3.31 25.71
CA ARG A 72 6.19 4.63 25.79
C ARG A 72 7.53 4.56 26.53
N VAL A 73 7.58 3.85 27.66
CA VAL A 73 8.84 3.64 28.39
C VAL A 73 9.85 2.89 27.52
N GLY A 74 9.43 1.83 26.85
CA GLY A 74 10.26 1.05 25.93
C GLY A 74 10.86 1.90 24.80
N ARG A 75 10.05 2.75 24.17
CA ARG A 75 10.51 3.70 23.13
C ARG A 75 11.55 4.68 23.65
N ASN A 76 11.29 5.29 24.81
CA ASN A 76 12.26 6.20 25.43
C ASN A 76 13.57 5.46 25.73
N LEU A 77 13.50 4.24 26.25
CA LEU A 77 14.68 3.41 26.51
C LEU A 77 15.44 2.99 25.23
N LEU A 78 14.75 2.86 24.09
CA LEU A 78 15.39 2.53 22.81
C LEU A 78 16.15 3.72 22.21
N TYR A 79 15.55 4.91 22.22
CA TYR A 79 16.07 6.05 21.47
C TYR A 79 16.72 7.15 22.34
N SER A 80 16.62 7.07 23.68
CA SER A 80 17.21 8.04 24.61
C SER A 80 18.24 7.37 25.54
N GLU A 81 19.52 7.60 25.25
CA GLU A 81 20.62 7.14 26.11
C GLU A 81 20.57 7.73 27.52
N ASN A 82 20.05 8.95 27.66
CA ASN A 82 19.93 9.63 28.95
C ASN A 82 18.87 8.98 29.85
N ASP A 83 17.78 8.46 29.27
CA ASP A 83 16.71 7.80 30.04
C ASP A 83 17.15 6.40 30.51
N LEU A 84 18.00 5.72 29.74
CA LEU A 84 18.63 4.48 30.17
C LEU A 84 19.51 4.65 31.41
N ARG A 85 20.26 5.75 31.50
CA ARG A 85 21.15 5.99 32.65
C ARG A 85 20.40 6.39 33.91
N LYS A 86 19.19 6.95 33.78
CA LYS A 86 18.37 7.46 34.89
C LYS A 86 17.34 6.45 35.40
N THR A 87 17.05 5.40 34.61
CA THR A 87 16.02 4.43 34.98
C THR A 87 16.45 3.60 36.19
N LYS A 88 15.51 3.37 37.10
CA LYS A 88 15.67 2.47 38.27
C LYS A 88 15.06 1.08 38.01
N LEU A 89 14.66 0.81 36.77
CA LEU A 89 14.03 -0.45 36.39
C LEU A 89 15.04 -1.61 36.42
N PRO A 90 14.62 -2.82 36.81
CA PRO A 90 15.43 -4.03 36.65
C PRO A 90 15.80 -4.27 35.17
N VAL A 91 16.98 -4.85 34.94
CA VAL A 91 17.49 -5.15 33.58
C VAL A 91 16.52 -5.98 32.75
N GLU A 92 15.82 -6.93 33.37
CA GLU A 92 14.79 -7.75 32.72
C GLU A 92 13.63 -6.91 32.18
N GLN A 93 13.13 -5.94 32.95
CA GLN A 93 12.05 -5.04 32.51
C GLN A 93 12.51 -4.09 31.42
N ILE A 94 13.74 -3.59 31.50
CA ILE A 94 14.34 -2.79 30.44
C ILE A 94 14.38 -3.60 29.14
N THR A 95 14.80 -4.86 29.21
CA THR A 95 14.90 -5.75 28.05
C THR A 95 13.52 -6.04 27.47
N ALA A 96 12.53 -6.34 28.32
CA ALA A 96 11.15 -6.60 27.91
C ALA A 96 10.51 -5.37 27.23
N PHE A 97 10.60 -4.18 27.83
CA PHE A 97 9.99 -2.96 27.26
C PHE A 97 10.68 -2.52 25.97
N LYS A 98 12.00 -2.66 25.86
CA LYS A 98 12.71 -2.45 24.58
C LYS A 98 12.28 -3.46 23.51
N GLY A 99 12.13 -4.73 23.89
CA GLY A 99 11.64 -5.78 23.00
C GLY A 99 10.25 -5.46 22.47
N LEU A 100 9.32 -5.12 23.37
CA LEU A 100 7.97 -4.69 23.03
C LEU A 100 7.98 -3.51 22.06
N ALA A 101 8.74 -2.46 22.36
CA ALA A 101 8.80 -1.26 21.51
C ALA A 101 9.37 -1.56 20.12
N LYS A 102 10.35 -2.47 20.01
CA LYS A 102 10.92 -2.90 18.73
C LYS A 102 9.95 -3.75 17.91
N GLU A 103 9.23 -4.66 18.54
CA GLU A 103 8.19 -5.43 17.84
C GLU A 103 7.00 -4.55 17.43
N PHE A 104 6.68 -3.54 18.23
CA PHE A 104 5.65 -2.56 17.91
C PHE A 104 6.04 -1.68 16.71
N GLU A 105 7.31 -1.33 16.55
CA GLU A 105 7.81 -0.59 15.37
C GLU A 105 7.48 -1.32 14.07
N LYS A 106 7.58 -2.66 14.04
CA LYS A 106 7.18 -3.47 12.87
C LYS A 106 5.69 -3.35 12.56
N LEU A 107 4.85 -3.30 13.60
CA LEU A 107 3.41 -3.08 13.44
C LEU A 107 3.15 -1.71 12.81
N GLU A 108 3.81 -0.66 13.31
CA GLU A 108 3.69 0.69 12.76
C GLU A 108 4.16 0.77 11.30
N ASP A 109 5.28 0.13 10.98
CA ASP A 109 5.83 0.10 9.62
C ASP A 109 4.85 -0.57 8.64
N SER A 110 4.27 -1.72 9.02
CA SER A 110 3.28 -2.42 8.20
C SER A 110 1.98 -1.62 8.03
N MET A 111 1.54 -0.90 9.07
CA MET A 111 0.38 -0.01 8.98
C MET A 111 0.65 1.20 8.07
N GLN A 112 1.84 1.81 8.18
CA GLN A 112 2.26 2.88 7.28
C GLN A 112 2.35 2.40 5.83
N MET A 113 2.82 1.18 5.60
CA MET A 113 2.85 0.59 4.27
C MET A 113 1.44 0.42 3.69
N CYS A 114 0.48 -0.07 4.49
CA CYS A 114 -0.93 -0.11 4.08
C CYS A 114 -1.45 1.28 3.70
N ALA A 115 -1.17 2.31 4.51
CA ALA A 115 -1.59 3.67 4.23
C ALA A 115 -0.98 4.24 2.94
N ARG A 116 0.30 3.92 2.64
CA ARG A 116 0.96 4.33 1.39
C ARG A 116 0.30 3.67 0.18
N TYR A 117 0.01 2.37 0.24
CA TYR A 117 -0.66 1.68 -0.87
C TYR A 117 -2.12 2.11 -1.01
N TRP A 118 -2.82 2.36 0.10
CA TRP A 118 -4.14 2.99 0.07
C TRP A 118 -4.09 4.33 -0.68
N PHE A 119 -3.14 5.20 -0.34
CA PHE A 119 -2.96 6.47 -1.04
C PHE A 119 -2.67 6.28 -2.54
N ALA A 120 -1.84 5.29 -2.91
CA ALA A 120 -1.54 4.94 -4.30
C ALA A 120 -2.74 4.35 -5.08
N THR A 121 -3.81 3.96 -4.38
CA THR A 121 -5.07 3.57 -5.04
C THR A 121 -5.89 4.78 -5.48
N GLU A 122 -5.49 6.00 -5.11
CA GLU A 122 -6.19 7.24 -5.44
C GLU A 122 -7.70 7.15 -5.20
N LYS A 123 -8.52 7.31 -6.26
CA LYS A 123 -9.99 7.27 -6.20
C LYS A 123 -10.57 5.90 -6.52
N LEU A 124 -9.76 4.86 -6.69
CA LEU A 124 -10.21 3.54 -7.17
C LEU A 124 -11.30 2.92 -6.28
N PHE A 125 -11.28 3.22 -4.98
CA PHE A 125 -12.21 2.69 -3.99
C PHE A 125 -13.16 3.75 -3.42
N LYS A 126 -13.17 4.96 -3.97
CA LYS A 126 -13.99 6.05 -3.46
C LYS A 126 -15.48 5.69 -3.52
N ASP A 127 -16.21 6.03 -2.46
CA ASP A 127 -17.65 5.80 -2.30
C ASP A 127 -18.04 4.30 -2.35
N THR A 128 -17.07 3.39 -2.13
CA THR A 128 -17.29 1.94 -2.08
C THR A 128 -17.26 1.40 -0.66
N GLY A 129 -17.72 0.14 -0.48
CA GLY A 129 -17.58 -0.57 0.79
C GLY A 129 -16.11 -0.73 1.24
N VAL A 130 -15.16 -0.74 0.31
CA VAL A 130 -13.72 -0.84 0.63
C VAL A 130 -13.22 0.41 1.37
N GLU A 131 -13.67 1.60 1.00
CA GLU A 131 -13.32 2.85 1.71
C GLU A 131 -13.83 2.83 3.16
N LYS A 132 -15.07 2.36 3.36
CA LYS A 132 -15.64 2.19 4.70
C LYS A 132 -14.84 1.19 5.54
N LEU A 133 -14.53 0.02 4.97
CA LEU A 133 -13.75 -1.01 5.67
C LEU A 133 -12.33 -0.54 6.01
N TRP A 134 -11.69 0.20 5.11
CA TRP A 134 -10.39 0.82 5.41
C TRP A 134 -10.49 1.83 6.57
N GLY A 135 -11.52 2.68 6.58
CA GLY A 135 -11.79 3.58 7.71
C GLY A 135 -11.97 2.83 9.04
N ASN A 136 -12.66 1.69 9.01
CA ASN A 136 -12.82 0.83 10.18
C ASN A 136 -11.48 0.25 10.66
N ILE A 137 -10.62 -0.20 9.75
CA ILE A 137 -9.27 -0.69 10.08
C ILE A 137 -8.43 0.41 10.74
N MET A 138 -8.45 1.64 10.21
CA MET A 138 -7.75 2.78 10.81
C MET A 138 -8.24 3.06 12.25
N ALA A 139 -9.55 3.01 12.47
CA ALA A 139 -10.12 3.18 13.80
C ALA A 139 -9.71 2.03 14.74
N ALA A 140 -9.81 0.78 14.29
CA ALA A 140 -9.46 -0.39 15.06
C ALA A 140 -7.98 -0.45 15.41
N TYR A 141 -7.10 -0.06 14.48
CA TYR A 141 -5.68 0.12 14.73
C TYR A 141 -5.45 1.12 15.87
N ASN A 142 -6.10 2.28 15.85
CA ASN A 142 -5.97 3.27 16.92
C ASN A 142 -6.50 2.76 18.27
N GLU A 143 -7.60 2.01 18.28
CA GLU A 143 -8.16 1.43 19.51
C GLU A 143 -7.24 0.36 20.10
N TYR A 144 -6.72 -0.54 19.26
CA TYR A 144 -5.80 -1.59 19.66
C TYR A 144 -4.47 -1.02 20.17
N THR A 145 -3.86 -0.11 19.42
CA THR A 145 -2.56 0.50 19.79
C THR A 145 -2.61 1.37 21.04
N GLN A 146 -3.80 1.83 21.44
CA GLN A 146 -4.03 2.55 22.69
C GLN A 146 -4.46 1.63 23.85
N GLY A 147 -4.50 0.31 23.65
CA GLY A 147 -4.93 -0.66 24.66
C GLY A 147 -6.42 -0.58 25.00
N LYS A 148 -7.25 0.02 24.12
CA LYS A 148 -8.71 0.14 24.33
C LYS A 148 -9.46 -1.11 23.88
N ARG A 149 -8.85 -1.88 22.97
CA ARG A 149 -9.35 -3.12 22.40
C ARG A 149 -8.21 -4.10 22.28
N ASN A 150 -8.57 -5.38 22.18
CA ASN A 150 -7.61 -6.47 22.04
C ASN A 150 -7.23 -6.73 20.58
N GLN A 151 -6.28 -7.64 20.38
CA GLN A 151 -5.73 -8.01 19.08
C GLN A 151 -6.80 -8.61 18.15
N ASP A 152 -7.68 -9.46 18.69
CA ASP A 152 -8.75 -10.09 17.93
C ASP A 152 -9.69 -9.06 17.28
N TYR A 153 -10.00 -7.97 18.00
CA TYR A 153 -10.81 -6.88 17.46
C TYR A 153 -10.17 -6.26 16.21
N PHE A 154 -8.86 -6.02 16.24
CA PHE A 154 -8.16 -5.47 15.09
C PHE A 154 -8.07 -6.46 13.93
N ILE A 155 -7.74 -7.72 14.22
CA ILE A 155 -7.69 -8.80 13.22
C ILE A 155 -9.05 -8.99 12.53
N TRP A 156 -10.15 -8.89 13.28
CA TRP A 156 -11.49 -9.01 12.73
C TRP A 156 -11.75 -7.98 11.62
N HIS A 157 -11.42 -6.71 11.86
CA HIS A 157 -11.55 -5.64 10.86
C HIS A 157 -10.61 -5.82 9.66
N LEU A 158 -9.38 -6.29 9.90
CA LEU A 158 -8.46 -6.65 8.80
C LEU A 158 -9.07 -7.74 7.91
N ASP A 159 -9.67 -8.76 8.52
CA ASP A 159 -10.28 -9.88 7.81
C ASP A 159 -11.51 -9.48 6.99
N GLU A 160 -12.30 -8.51 7.45
CA GLU A 160 -13.42 -7.98 6.66
C GLU A 160 -12.95 -7.43 5.32
N LEU A 161 -11.85 -6.67 5.29
CA LEU A 161 -11.31 -6.11 4.05
C LEU A 161 -10.51 -7.12 3.22
N ILE A 162 -9.70 -7.97 3.84
CA ILE A 162 -8.87 -8.97 3.13
C ILE A 162 -9.74 -9.95 2.33
N LYS A 163 -10.93 -10.30 2.84
CA LYS A 163 -11.89 -11.18 2.16
C LYS A 163 -12.50 -10.55 0.90
N VAL A 164 -12.48 -9.22 0.77
CA VAL A 164 -13.01 -8.53 -0.41
C VAL A 164 -12.13 -8.82 -1.62
N ASP A 165 -12.77 -9.16 -2.74
CA ASP A 165 -12.09 -9.25 -4.03
C ASP A 165 -11.93 -7.85 -4.64
N LEU A 166 -10.82 -7.19 -4.32
CA LEU A 166 -10.52 -5.83 -4.79
C LEU A 166 -10.45 -5.72 -6.32
N TYR A 167 -10.21 -6.81 -7.05
CA TYR A 167 -10.08 -6.77 -8.51
C TYR A 167 -11.40 -6.36 -9.18
N PHE A 168 -12.54 -6.77 -8.61
CA PHE A 168 -13.88 -6.48 -9.14
C PHE A 168 -14.53 -5.22 -8.54
N VAL A 169 -13.89 -4.56 -7.57
CA VAL A 169 -14.39 -3.29 -7.01
C VAL A 169 -13.98 -2.13 -7.90
N SER A 170 -14.95 -1.30 -8.29
CA SER A 170 -14.72 -0.02 -8.95
C SER A 170 -15.55 1.06 -8.27
N ALA A 171 -15.00 2.27 -8.16
CA ALA A 171 -15.78 3.44 -7.79
C ALA A 171 -17.00 3.59 -8.71
N SER A 172 -18.15 3.89 -8.10
CA SER A 172 -19.42 4.16 -8.79
C SER A 172 -19.39 5.47 -9.56
#